data_AF-A0A7S4VT49-F1
#
_entry.id   AF-A0A7S4VT49-F1
#
_cell.length_a   1.000
_cell.length_b   1.000
_cell.length_c   1.000
_cell.angle_alpha   90.00
_cell.angle_beta   90.00
_cell.angle_gamma   90.00
#
_symmetry.space_group_name_H-M   'P 1'
#
loop_
_entity.id
_entity.type
_entity.pdbx_description
1 polymer ?
#
loop_
_entity_poly.entity_id
_entity_poly.type
_entity_poly.pdbx_seq_one_letter_code
_entity_poly.pdbx_strand_id
1 'polypeptide(L)'
;PLQFVLDLRPPFSGTSTLAFPDLRAAEMQPMAAVVVGSCILAFGQLATALRNVPPTTAASECLGIIDRETCEDSRGRLNMPCRGWGGSTCLPLNATAESITDPTICAQALTLLGVETLGWGGKCLGPEAECEDITLPDVCDDSKAKVGLLCAGWDGSSCLTPDASAELITVDTILPKAVRCAEAESEQRCQELVGSGVCAGWGGHSCLEHGSPARSITLESICRNSMRFLSIPSIGWGGNACLSFEDANCHDITDRQICEQSAERLGLECTGWGGHTCLTHGSPLSMITDPAECENSLALTGAQSVGWGGSRCLGADEGCKGIASKHICEFSASLLGLTCSGWHSTLGCLEKNLVDR
;
A
#
# COMPACT_ATOMS: atom_id res chain seq x y z
N PRO A 1 -15.68 49.28 -18.81
CA PRO A 1 -16.19 49.00 -20.16
C PRO A 1 -15.09 48.39 -21.05
N LEU A 2 -15.01 47.06 -21.06
CA LEU A 2 -14.39 46.23 -22.11
C LEU A 2 -14.74 44.78 -21.75
N GLN A 3 -15.81 44.28 -22.37
CA GLN A 3 -16.26 42.89 -22.29
C GLN A 3 -15.45 42.05 -23.26
N PHE A 4 -14.80 40.99 -22.77
CA PHE A 4 -14.34 39.88 -23.60
C PHE A 4 -15.30 38.71 -23.38
N VAL A 5 -16.05 38.39 -24.42
CA VAL A 5 -16.90 37.20 -24.55
C VAL A 5 -16.15 36.28 -25.50
N LEU A 6 -15.74 35.09 -25.05
CA LEU A 6 -15.30 34.01 -25.94
C LEU A 6 -15.95 32.69 -25.52
N ASP A 7 -16.94 32.35 -26.34
CA ASP A 7 -17.49 31.05 -26.72
C ASP A 7 -16.80 29.79 -26.19
N LEU A 8 -17.59 28.99 -25.47
CA LEU A 8 -17.37 27.57 -25.22
C LEU A 8 -18.17 26.76 -26.25
N ARG A 9 -17.49 25.96 -27.08
CA ARG A 9 -18.09 24.81 -27.76
C ARG A 9 -17.26 23.55 -27.48
N PRO A 10 -17.87 22.44 -27.07
CA PRO A 10 -17.21 21.14 -26.98
C PRO A 10 -17.31 20.42 -28.33
N PRO A 11 -16.38 19.50 -28.64
CA PRO A 11 -16.67 18.56 -29.71
C PRO A 11 -16.53 17.09 -29.23
N PHE A 12 -17.43 16.28 -29.78
CA PHE A 12 -17.40 14.82 -29.92
C PHE A 12 -17.79 13.92 -28.74
N SER A 13 -19.10 13.65 -28.70
CA SER A 13 -19.67 12.36 -28.32
C SER A 13 -19.41 11.31 -29.40
N GLY A 14 -18.63 10.27 -29.08
CA GLY A 14 -18.43 9.08 -29.92
C GLY A 14 -18.90 7.83 -29.19
N THR A 15 -20.13 7.40 -29.45
CA THR A 15 -20.67 6.11 -29.02
C THR A 15 -20.25 5.03 -30.02
N SER A 16 -19.36 4.13 -29.63
CA SER A 16 -19.04 2.91 -30.37
C SER A 16 -19.71 1.72 -29.71
N THR A 17 -20.87 1.34 -30.24
CA THR A 17 -21.58 0.10 -29.93
C THR A 17 -20.93 -1.03 -30.72
N LEU A 18 -20.18 -1.91 -30.07
CA LEU A 18 -19.71 -3.15 -30.68
C LEU A 18 -20.69 -4.28 -30.33
N ALA A 19 -21.35 -4.78 -31.37
CA ALA A 19 -22.23 -5.93 -31.34
C ALA A 19 -21.42 -7.23 -31.21
N PHE A 20 -21.84 -8.10 -30.28
CA PHE A 20 -21.34 -9.47 -30.15
C PHE A 20 -21.98 -10.36 -31.23
N PRO A 21 -21.22 -11.23 -31.91
CA PRO A 21 -21.81 -12.27 -32.72
C PRO A 21 -22.23 -13.46 -31.85
N ASP A 22 -23.51 -13.80 -31.99
CA ASP A 22 -24.19 -15.03 -31.60
C ASP A 22 -23.42 -16.28 -32.09
N LEU A 23 -22.92 -17.10 -31.16
CA LEU A 23 -22.38 -18.42 -31.47
C LEU A 23 -23.34 -19.49 -30.93
N ARG A 24 -24.08 -20.04 -31.88
CA ARG A 24 -25.06 -21.11 -31.72
C ARG A 24 -24.43 -22.39 -31.16
N ALA A 25 -25.20 -23.00 -30.26
CA ALA A 25 -25.00 -24.32 -29.69
C ALA A 25 -24.80 -25.40 -30.77
N ALA A 26 -23.77 -26.21 -30.58
CA ALA A 26 -23.59 -27.48 -31.28
C ALA A 26 -24.13 -28.62 -30.40
N GLU A 27 -25.17 -29.24 -30.91
CA GLU A 27 -25.88 -30.41 -30.41
C GLU A 27 -25.00 -31.67 -30.64
N MET A 28 -24.58 -32.36 -29.57
CA MET A 28 -23.91 -33.66 -29.66
C MET A 28 -24.87 -34.78 -29.29
N GLN A 29 -25.08 -35.70 -30.23
CA GLN A 29 -25.89 -36.91 -30.13
C GLN A 29 -25.16 -38.03 -29.34
N PRO A 30 -25.90 -38.93 -28.67
CA PRO A 30 -25.32 -40.07 -27.94
C PRO A 30 -24.98 -41.23 -28.88
N MET A 31 -23.75 -41.75 -28.78
CA MET A 31 -23.35 -42.99 -29.44
C MET A 31 -23.70 -44.21 -28.59
N ALA A 32 -24.22 -45.22 -29.29
CA ALA A 32 -24.83 -46.42 -28.79
C ALA A 32 -23.86 -47.39 -28.11
N ALA A 33 -24.42 -48.13 -27.15
CA ALA A 33 -23.84 -49.28 -26.49
C ALA A 33 -23.55 -50.42 -27.48
N VAL A 34 -22.32 -50.95 -27.44
CA VAL A 34 -21.97 -52.23 -28.04
C VAL A 34 -21.81 -53.26 -26.92
N VAL A 35 -22.79 -54.15 -26.86
CA VAL A 35 -22.76 -55.40 -26.08
C VAL A 35 -21.98 -56.43 -26.90
N VAL A 36 -20.85 -56.91 -26.39
CA VAL A 36 -20.25 -58.17 -26.84
C VAL A 36 -20.15 -59.08 -25.63
N GLY A 37 -20.98 -60.12 -25.66
CA GLY A 37 -20.97 -61.20 -24.69
C GLY A 37 -19.88 -62.22 -24.94
N SER A 38 -19.53 -62.89 -23.83
CA SER A 38 -19.15 -64.30 -23.75
C SER A 38 -17.83 -64.74 -24.36
N CYS A 39 -16.83 -64.92 -23.51
CA CYS A 39 -15.99 -66.12 -23.57
C CYS A 39 -15.73 -66.65 -22.15
N ILE A 40 -16.04 -67.92 -22.00
CA ILE A 40 -16.16 -68.72 -20.79
C ILE A 40 -14.95 -69.65 -20.72
N LEU A 41 -14.41 -69.80 -19.51
CA LEU A 41 -13.65 -70.92 -18.94
C LEU A 41 -12.12 -71.06 -19.13
N ALA A 42 -11.57 -71.42 -17.97
CA ALA A 42 -10.41 -72.28 -17.71
C ALA A 42 -9.04 -71.62 -17.64
N PHE A 43 -8.62 -71.23 -16.43
CA PHE A 43 -7.40 -71.76 -15.81
C PHE A 43 -7.53 -71.70 -14.30
N GLY A 44 -7.76 -72.87 -13.71
CA GLY A 44 -7.70 -73.10 -12.28
C GLY A 44 -6.27 -73.39 -11.82
N GLN A 45 -6.03 -73.04 -10.55
CA GLN A 45 -5.07 -73.65 -9.64
C GLN A 45 -3.58 -73.41 -9.91
N LEU A 46 -3.03 -72.28 -9.43
CA LEU A 46 -1.72 -72.21 -8.77
C LEU A 46 -1.43 -70.82 -8.13
N ALA A 47 -2.24 -70.35 -7.17
CA ALA A 47 -1.91 -69.10 -6.44
C ALA A 47 -2.58 -69.02 -5.06
N THR A 48 -2.39 -70.03 -4.21
CA THR A 48 -2.98 -70.05 -2.86
C THR A 48 -1.90 -70.07 -1.76
N ALA A 49 -0.88 -69.22 -1.87
CA ALA A 49 0.17 -69.11 -0.85
C ALA A 49 0.71 -67.69 -0.57
N LEU A 50 0.05 -66.61 -1.01
CA LEU A 50 0.47 -65.22 -0.72
C LEU A 50 -0.64 -64.28 -0.21
N ARG A 51 -1.82 -64.78 0.16
CA ARG A 51 -2.89 -63.95 0.72
C ARG A 51 -3.05 -64.26 2.20
N ASN A 52 -2.36 -63.49 3.04
CA ASN A 52 -2.77 -63.10 4.40
C ASN A 52 -1.70 -62.16 4.99
N VAL A 53 -1.43 -61.04 4.31
CA VAL A 53 -0.84 -59.88 4.97
C VAL A 53 -2.00 -58.91 5.23
N PRO A 54 -2.32 -58.59 6.49
CA PRO A 54 -3.40 -57.65 6.80
C PRO A 54 -3.08 -56.28 6.17
N PRO A 55 -3.98 -55.69 5.36
CA PRO A 55 -3.71 -54.47 4.57
C PRO A 55 -3.62 -53.17 5.39
N THR A 56 -3.51 -53.23 6.72
CA THR A 56 -3.66 -52.06 7.60
C THR A 56 -2.35 -51.36 7.96
N THR A 57 -1.17 -51.95 7.71
CA THR A 57 0.13 -51.31 8.01
C THR A 57 0.80 -50.61 6.82
N ALA A 58 0.41 -50.93 5.59
CA ALA A 58 1.04 -50.35 4.39
C ALA A 58 0.67 -48.87 4.16
N ALA A 59 -0.47 -48.41 4.69
CA ALA A 59 -0.94 -47.04 4.45
C ALA A 59 -0.08 -45.97 5.14
N SER A 60 0.49 -46.26 6.32
CA SER A 60 1.33 -45.30 7.05
C SER A 60 2.75 -45.18 6.51
N GLU A 61 3.26 -46.19 5.79
CA GLU A 61 4.67 -46.25 5.39
C GLU A 61 4.98 -45.37 4.17
N CYS A 62 4.05 -45.22 3.21
CA CYS A 62 4.24 -44.31 2.07
C CYS A 62 4.40 -42.85 2.52
N LEU A 63 3.70 -42.42 3.56
CA LEU A 63 3.77 -41.05 4.07
C LEU A 63 5.17 -40.68 4.61
N GLY A 64 5.99 -41.67 4.96
CA GLY A 64 7.37 -41.45 5.41
C GLY A 64 8.35 -41.15 4.28
N ILE A 65 7.96 -41.33 3.01
CA ILE A 65 8.81 -41.08 1.85
C ILE A 65 8.63 -39.62 1.43
N ILE A 66 9.64 -38.81 1.72
CA ILE A 66 9.71 -37.37 1.39
C ILE A 66 10.51 -37.07 0.11
N ASP A 67 11.09 -38.09 -0.51
CA ASP A 67 11.85 -37.95 -1.76
C ASP A 67 11.01 -38.42 -2.95
N ARG A 68 10.86 -37.54 -3.96
CA ARG A 68 10.04 -37.80 -5.13
C ARG A 68 10.55 -38.99 -5.94
N GLU A 69 11.85 -39.08 -6.18
CA GLU A 69 12.42 -40.17 -6.98
C GLU A 69 12.20 -41.54 -6.32
N THR A 70 12.40 -41.60 -5.00
CA THR A 70 12.14 -42.80 -4.20
C THR A 70 10.67 -43.16 -4.15
N CYS A 71 9.76 -42.17 -4.17
CA CYS A 71 8.32 -42.41 -4.23
C CYS A 71 7.89 -43.01 -5.58
N GLU A 72 8.35 -42.44 -6.70
CA GLU A 72 7.99 -42.92 -8.04
C GLU A 72 8.51 -44.35 -8.31
N ASP A 73 9.62 -44.73 -7.68
CA ASP A 73 10.18 -46.10 -7.74
C ASP A 73 9.99 -46.88 -6.41
N SER A 74 8.95 -46.57 -5.63
CA SER A 74 8.75 -47.19 -4.30
C SER A 74 8.58 -48.71 -4.40
N ARG A 75 7.99 -49.18 -5.50
CA ARG A 75 7.79 -50.61 -5.78
C ARG A 75 9.10 -51.32 -6.07
N GLY A 76 10.03 -50.68 -6.78
CA GLY A 76 11.34 -51.24 -7.10
C GLY A 76 12.31 -51.18 -5.93
N ARG A 77 12.38 -50.03 -5.25
CA ARG A 77 13.36 -49.78 -4.17
C ARG A 77 12.95 -50.34 -2.83
N LEU A 78 11.68 -50.21 -2.47
CA LEU A 78 11.19 -50.48 -1.12
C LEU A 78 10.20 -51.65 -1.08
N ASN A 79 9.85 -52.23 -2.23
CA ASN A 79 8.79 -53.25 -2.35
C ASN A 79 7.45 -52.79 -1.75
N MET A 80 7.18 -51.48 -1.80
CA MET A 80 5.97 -50.86 -1.28
C MET A 80 5.15 -50.28 -2.42
N PRO A 81 3.88 -50.69 -2.62
CA PRO A 81 3.04 -50.12 -3.65
C PRO A 81 2.45 -48.80 -3.14
N CYS A 82 3.08 -47.68 -3.46
CA CYS A 82 2.51 -46.35 -3.26
C CYS A 82 1.78 -45.90 -4.53
N ARG A 83 0.86 -44.93 -4.40
CA ARG A 83 0.07 -44.41 -5.51
C ARG A 83 0.86 -43.44 -6.39
N GLY A 84 1.83 -42.73 -5.82
CA GLY A 84 2.68 -41.76 -6.51
C GLY A 84 2.97 -40.54 -5.64
N TRP A 85 3.69 -39.56 -6.18
CA TRP A 85 4.07 -38.36 -5.45
C TRP A 85 2.91 -37.36 -5.35
N GLY A 86 2.57 -36.92 -4.14
CA GLY A 86 1.47 -35.99 -3.89
C GLY A 86 1.86 -34.52 -3.78
N GLY A 87 3.16 -34.21 -3.84
CA GLY A 87 3.68 -32.84 -3.74
C GLY A 87 4.71 -32.69 -2.62
N SER A 88 4.34 -33.05 -1.40
CA SER A 88 5.21 -33.05 -0.22
C SER A 88 5.61 -34.44 0.27
N THR A 89 4.80 -35.46 -0.01
CA THR A 89 5.00 -36.83 0.45
C THR A 89 4.47 -37.82 -0.58
N CYS A 90 4.93 -39.07 -0.47
CA CYS A 90 4.38 -40.17 -1.25
C CYS A 90 2.99 -40.58 -0.75
N LEU A 91 2.08 -40.83 -1.69
CA LEU A 91 0.68 -41.11 -1.40
C LEU A 91 0.42 -42.61 -1.22
N PRO A 92 -0.34 -43.04 -0.19
CA PRO A 92 -0.80 -44.42 -0.09
C PRO A 92 -1.83 -44.77 -1.18
N LEU A 93 -2.06 -46.08 -1.42
CA LEU A 93 -3.00 -46.54 -2.46
C LEU A 93 -4.43 -46.05 -2.29
N ASN A 94 -4.84 -45.65 -1.08
CA ASN A 94 -6.17 -45.13 -0.76
C ASN A 94 -6.19 -43.60 -0.57
N ALA A 95 -5.14 -42.90 -0.99
CA ALA A 95 -5.06 -41.45 -0.94
C ALA A 95 -6.20 -40.78 -1.70
N THR A 96 -6.77 -39.72 -1.11
CA THR A 96 -7.82 -38.86 -1.68
C THR A 96 -7.20 -37.59 -2.26
N ALA A 97 -8.01 -36.79 -2.96
CA ALA A 97 -7.57 -35.49 -3.49
C ALA A 97 -6.91 -34.61 -2.41
N GLU A 98 -7.46 -34.58 -1.20
CA GLU A 98 -6.97 -33.72 -0.10
C GLU A 98 -5.52 -34.00 0.33
N SER A 99 -5.01 -35.20 0.04
CA SER A 99 -3.63 -35.56 0.33
C SER A 99 -2.62 -35.01 -0.69
N ILE A 100 -3.09 -34.45 -1.80
CA ILE A 100 -2.28 -33.80 -2.84
C ILE A 100 -2.04 -32.35 -2.42
N THR A 101 -0.78 -32.02 -2.17
CA THR A 101 -0.33 -30.71 -1.66
C THR A 101 0.31 -29.83 -2.75
N ASP A 102 0.50 -30.35 -3.96
CA ASP A 102 1.03 -29.60 -5.10
C ASP A 102 -0.08 -29.28 -6.13
N PRO A 103 -0.27 -27.99 -6.51
CA PRO A 103 -1.33 -27.57 -7.43
C PRO A 103 -1.15 -28.13 -8.85
N THR A 104 0.09 -28.29 -9.31
CA THR A 104 0.43 -28.84 -10.62
C THR A 104 0.09 -30.32 -10.70
N ILE A 105 0.34 -31.06 -9.61
CA ILE A 105 -0.05 -32.47 -9.49
C ILE A 105 -1.58 -32.58 -9.41
N CYS A 106 -2.23 -31.71 -8.63
CA CYS A 106 -3.69 -31.68 -8.52
C CYS A 106 -4.38 -31.52 -9.88
N ALA A 107 -3.87 -30.63 -10.73
CA ALA A 107 -4.38 -30.40 -12.08
C ALA A 107 -4.27 -31.63 -13.01
N GLN A 108 -3.40 -32.59 -12.69
CA GLN A 108 -3.17 -33.81 -13.46
C GLN A 108 -3.46 -35.09 -12.66
N ALA A 109 -4.13 -34.97 -11.51
CA ALA A 109 -4.25 -36.05 -10.53
C ALA A 109 -4.97 -37.28 -11.09
N LEU A 110 -5.96 -37.09 -11.97
CA LEU A 110 -6.66 -38.19 -12.60
C LEU A 110 -5.73 -39.02 -13.49
N THR A 111 -4.86 -38.34 -14.26
CA THR A 111 -3.93 -39.00 -15.18
C THR A 111 -2.74 -39.61 -14.46
N LEU A 112 -2.15 -38.88 -13.50
CA LEU A 112 -0.94 -39.30 -12.80
C LEU A 112 -1.21 -40.31 -11.68
N LEU A 113 -2.32 -40.13 -10.94
CA LEU A 113 -2.57 -40.83 -9.68
C LEU A 113 -3.89 -41.61 -9.67
N GLY A 114 -4.71 -41.50 -10.72
CA GLY A 114 -6.06 -42.08 -10.75
C GLY A 114 -6.96 -41.54 -9.63
N VAL A 115 -6.79 -40.25 -9.28
CA VAL A 115 -7.59 -39.55 -8.26
C VAL A 115 -8.43 -38.49 -8.96
N GLU A 116 -9.75 -38.56 -8.83
CA GLU A 116 -10.66 -37.53 -9.34
C GLU A 116 -10.56 -36.27 -8.49
N THR A 117 -10.49 -35.10 -9.15
CA THR A 117 -10.36 -33.79 -8.50
C THR A 117 -11.23 -32.77 -9.22
N LEU A 118 -11.74 -31.78 -8.47
CA LEU A 118 -12.45 -30.62 -9.01
C LEU A 118 -11.50 -29.46 -9.36
N GLY A 119 -10.26 -29.49 -8.85
CA GLY A 119 -9.25 -28.47 -9.10
C GLY A 119 -8.56 -28.01 -7.81
N TRP A 120 -7.88 -26.86 -7.89
CA TRP A 120 -7.13 -26.29 -6.76
C TRP A 120 -7.87 -25.10 -6.15
N GLY A 121 -8.31 -25.25 -4.90
CA GLY A 121 -8.96 -24.21 -4.11
C GLY A 121 -8.09 -23.67 -2.98
N GLY A 122 -6.78 -23.93 -2.97
CA GLY A 122 -5.87 -23.74 -1.84
C GLY A 122 -5.45 -25.07 -1.19
N LYS A 123 -6.31 -26.09 -1.35
CA LYS A 123 -5.98 -27.51 -1.33
C LYS A 123 -6.54 -28.17 -2.60
N CYS A 124 -6.13 -29.41 -2.89
CA CYS A 124 -6.70 -30.14 -4.00
C CYS A 124 -8.10 -30.66 -3.64
N LEU A 125 -9.11 -30.19 -4.38
CA LEU A 125 -10.52 -30.43 -4.07
C LEU A 125 -10.97 -31.76 -4.65
N GLY A 126 -11.58 -32.61 -3.82
CA GLY A 126 -12.19 -33.87 -4.25
C GLY A 126 -13.60 -33.67 -4.81
N PRO A 127 -14.24 -34.72 -5.35
CA PRO A 127 -15.60 -34.66 -5.90
C PRO A 127 -16.68 -34.25 -4.90
N GLU A 128 -16.44 -34.52 -3.61
CA GLU A 128 -17.32 -34.17 -2.48
C GLU A 128 -16.96 -32.82 -1.84
N ALA A 129 -16.08 -32.03 -2.46
CA ALA A 129 -15.68 -30.75 -1.89
C ALA A 129 -16.84 -29.74 -1.93
N GLU A 130 -16.96 -28.96 -0.87
CA GLU A 130 -17.96 -27.92 -0.71
C GLU A 130 -17.34 -26.52 -0.89
N CYS A 131 -18.17 -25.47 -0.90
CA CYS A 131 -17.66 -24.10 -0.99
C CYS A 131 -16.68 -23.76 0.15
N GLU A 132 -16.95 -24.24 1.36
CA GLU A 132 -16.12 -23.97 2.53
C GLU A 132 -14.70 -24.54 2.41
N ASP A 133 -14.48 -25.53 1.53
CA ASP A 133 -13.16 -26.09 1.23
C ASP A 133 -12.27 -25.19 0.35
N ILE A 134 -12.86 -24.18 -0.29
CA ILE A 134 -12.14 -23.18 -1.08
C ILE A 134 -11.58 -22.13 -0.13
N THR A 135 -10.25 -22.04 -0.05
CA THR A 135 -9.50 -21.08 0.78
C THR A 135 -8.78 -20.00 -0.04
N LEU A 136 -8.96 -19.98 -1.36
CA LEU A 136 -8.44 -18.95 -2.25
C LEU A 136 -9.56 -18.01 -2.73
N PRO A 137 -9.50 -16.70 -2.43
CA PRO A 137 -10.52 -15.72 -2.83
C PRO A 137 -10.80 -15.73 -4.33
N ASP A 138 -9.75 -15.65 -5.16
CA ASP A 138 -9.88 -15.64 -6.62
C ASP A 138 -10.56 -16.90 -7.18
N VAL A 139 -10.45 -18.04 -6.46
CA VAL A 139 -11.13 -19.29 -6.85
C VAL A 139 -12.59 -19.25 -6.41
N CYS A 140 -12.89 -18.66 -5.25
CA CYS A 140 -14.25 -18.50 -4.76
C CYS A 140 -15.10 -17.62 -5.70
N ASP A 141 -14.55 -16.47 -6.11
CA ASP A 141 -15.22 -15.50 -7.00
C ASP A 141 -15.62 -16.12 -8.35
N ASP A 142 -14.82 -17.06 -8.86
CA ASP A 142 -15.04 -17.79 -10.12
C ASP A 142 -15.29 -19.30 -9.90
N SER A 143 -15.81 -19.69 -8.74
CA SER A 143 -15.90 -21.11 -8.30
C SER A 143 -16.60 -22.00 -9.31
N LYS A 144 -17.68 -21.51 -9.93
CA LYS A 144 -18.43 -22.27 -10.94
C LYS A 144 -17.60 -22.55 -12.19
N ALA A 145 -16.76 -21.61 -12.61
CA ALA A 145 -15.94 -21.75 -13.80
C ALA A 145 -14.65 -22.53 -13.53
N LYS A 146 -14.04 -22.34 -12.35
CA LYS A 146 -12.74 -22.92 -12.01
C LYS A 146 -12.84 -24.33 -11.44
N VAL A 147 -13.82 -24.59 -10.59
CA VAL A 147 -13.95 -25.87 -9.85
C VAL A 147 -15.35 -26.48 -9.91
N GLY A 148 -16.26 -25.90 -10.69
CA GLY A 148 -17.60 -26.44 -10.90
C GLY A 148 -18.56 -26.30 -9.70
N LEU A 149 -18.19 -25.56 -8.67
CA LEU A 149 -19.01 -25.33 -7.47
C LEU A 149 -19.77 -24.01 -7.57
N LEU A 150 -21.03 -23.99 -7.18
CA LEU A 150 -21.82 -22.75 -7.10
C LEU A 150 -21.71 -22.21 -5.68
N CYS A 151 -21.00 -21.11 -5.48
CA CYS A 151 -20.81 -20.50 -4.16
C CYS A 151 -21.40 -19.07 -4.09
N ALA A 152 -21.72 -18.61 -2.88
CA ALA A 152 -22.37 -17.31 -2.64
C ALA A 152 -21.40 -16.13 -2.60
N GLY A 153 -20.12 -16.37 -2.26
CA GLY A 153 -19.09 -15.34 -2.15
C GLY A 153 -18.07 -15.63 -1.07
N TRP A 154 -17.10 -14.74 -0.90
CA TRP A 154 -16.01 -14.89 0.08
C TRP A 154 -16.35 -14.20 1.41
N ASP A 155 -16.14 -14.87 2.55
CA ASP A 155 -16.40 -14.30 3.88
C ASP A 155 -15.17 -13.68 4.57
N GLY A 156 -13.99 -13.78 3.94
CA GLY A 156 -12.71 -13.37 4.52
C GLY A 156 -11.73 -14.52 4.73
N SER A 157 -12.23 -15.74 4.94
CA SER A 157 -11.44 -16.95 5.20
C SER A 157 -11.81 -18.17 4.36
N SER A 158 -13.06 -18.25 3.91
CA SER A 158 -13.63 -19.36 3.15
C SER A 158 -14.70 -18.87 2.18
N CYS A 159 -15.03 -19.72 1.20
CA CYS A 159 -16.14 -19.46 0.30
C CYS A 159 -17.46 -19.94 0.92
N LEU A 160 -18.49 -19.08 0.86
CA LEU A 160 -19.80 -19.33 1.42
C LEU A 160 -20.65 -20.22 0.51
N THR A 161 -21.44 -21.09 1.12
CA THR A 161 -22.46 -21.88 0.41
C THR A 161 -23.60 -20.97 -0.10
N PRO A 162 -24.33 -21.37 -1.16
CA PRO A 162 -25.47 -20.60 -1.70
C PRO A 162 -26.55 -20.21 -0.69
N ASP A 163 -26.71 -21.03 0.36
CA ASP A 163 -27.73 -20.87 1.39
C ASP A 163 -27.23 -20.08 2.62
N ALA A 164 -25.98 -19.59 2.60
CA ALA A 164 -25.43 -18.79 3.69
C ALA A 164 -26.27 -17.52 3.90
N SER A 165 -26.71 -17.30 5.14
CA SER A 165 -27.50 -16.12 5.49
C SER A 165 -26.70 -14.84 5.24
N ALA A 166 -27.34 -13.82 4.68
CA ALA A 166 -26.73 -12.52 4.41
C ALA A 166 -26.10 -11.84 5.64
N GLU A 167 -26.44 -12.27 6.87
CA GLU A 167 -25.81 -11.82 8.11
C GLU A 167 -24.35 -12.26 8.27
N LEU A 168 -23.92 -13.34 7.61
CA LEU A 168 -22.54 -13.83 7.60
C LEU A 168 -21.66 -13.08 6.59
N ILE A 169 -22.27 -12.32 5.68
CA ILE A 169 -21.58 -11.39 4.79
C ILE A 169 -21.27 -10.14 5.62
N THR A 170 -20.34 -10.24 6.56
CA THR A 170 -19.83 -9.04 7.22
C THR A 170 -19.12 -8.20 6.17
N VAL A 171 -19.69 -7.04 5.85
CA VAL A 171 -19.14 -6.04 4.93
C VAL A 171 -17.70 -5.66 5.30
N ASP A 172 -17.29 -5.93 6.54
CA ASP A 172 -15.93 -5.72 7.05
C ASP A 172 -14.87 -6.70 6.50
N THR A 173 -15.23 -7.83 5.90
CA THR A 173 -14.26 -8.82 5.35
C THR A 173 -14.14 -8.85 3.83
N ILE A 174 -15.12 -8.30 3.10
CA ILE A 174 -15.08 -8.20 1.61
C ILE A 174 -14.36 -6.93 1.13
N LEU A 175 -14.19 -5.94 1.99
CA LEU A 175 -13.16 -4.93 1.77
C LEU A 175 -11.85 -5.52 2.28
N PRO A 176 -10.93 -6.03 1.42
CA PRO A 176 -9.61 -6.42 1.88
C PRO A 176 -9.07 -5.25 2.67
N LYS A 177 -8.86 -5.40 4.00
CA LYS A 177 -8.46 -4.34 4.96
C LYS A 177 -7.98 -3.13 4.18
N ALA A 178 -8.88 -2.18 3.90
CA ALA A 178 -8.69 -1.23 2.81
C ALA A 178 -7.29 -0.65 2.96
N VAL A 179 -6.35 -1.10 2.12
CA VAL A 179 -4.93 -0.82 2.31
C VAL A 179 -4.85 0.69 2.21
N ARG A 180 -4.65 1.33 3.35
CA ARG A 180 -4.68 2.79 3.40
C ARG A 180 -3.48 3.26 2.62
N CYS A 181 -3.62 4.30 1.82
CA CYS A 181 -2.48 4.84 1.09
C CYS A 181 -1.32 5.18 2.05
N ALA A 182 -1.65 5.62 3.27
CA ALA A 182 -0.67 5.88 4.32
C ALA A 182 0.22 4.68 4.70
N GLU A 183 -0.19 3.43 4.44
CA GLU A 183 0.58 2.21 4.75
C GLU A 183 1.56 1.81 3.65
N ALA A 184 1.51 2.46 2.48
CA ALA A 184 2.50 2.24 1.43
C ALA A 184 3.82 2.93 1.80
N GLU A 185 4.77 2.15 2.31
CA GLU A 185 6.11 2.61 2.72
C GLU A 185 7.05 2.94 1.54
N SER A 186 6.67 2.57 0.31
CA SER A 186 7.50 2.77 -0.88
C SER A 186 6.69 3.31 -2.07
N GLU A 187 7.38 4.04 -2.94
CA GLU A 187 6.80 4.54 -4.19
C GLU A 187 6.27 3.41 -5.08
N GLN A 188 6.99 2.27 -5.15
CA GLN A 188 6.56 1.10 -5.93
C GLN A 188 5.24 0.54 -5.40
N ARG A 189 5.11 0.36 -4.08
CA ARG A 189 3.85 -0.10 -3.49
C ARG A 189 2.72 0.90 -3.72
N CYS A 190 3.02 2.20 -3.65
CA CYS A 190 2.06 3.24 -3.98
C CYS A 190 1.58 3.16 -5.44
N GLN A 191 2.48 2.91 -6.39
CA GLN A 191 2.13 2.77 -7.81
C GLN A 191 1.16 1.60 -8.07
N GLU A 192 1.33 0.47 -7.36
CA GLU A 192 0.37 -0.64 -7.42
C GLU A 192 -1.03 -0.21 -6.94
N LEU A 193 -1.11 0.55 -5.85
CA LEU A 193 -2.36 1.06 -5.28
C LEU A 193 -3.01 2.17 -6.13
N VAL A 194 -2.21 2.92 -6.88
CA VAL A 194 -2.72 3.87 -7.89
C VAL A 194 -3.34 3.10 -9.05
N GLY A 195 -2.71 2.00 -9.48
CA GLY A 195 -3.23 1.15 -10.55
C GLY A 195 -4.59 0.52 -10.23
N SER A 196 -4.89 0.29 -8.96
CA SER A 196 -6.20 -0.18 -8.49
C SER A 196 -7.22 0.95 -8.23
N GLY A 197 -6.83 2.22 -8.38
CA GLY A 197 -7.71 3.38 -8.15
C GLY A 197 -7.98 3.69 -6.68
N VAL A 198 -7.20 3.12 -5.76
CA VAL A 198 -7.37 3.33 -4.30
C VAL A 198 -6.68 4.63 -3.86
N CYS A 199 -5.53 4.94 -4.46
CA CYS A 199 -4.68 6.06 -4.07
C CYS A 199 -4.50 7.07 -5.20
N ALA A 200 -4.29 8.34 -4.83
CA ALA A 200 -3.99 9.41 -5.77
C ALA A 200 -2.57 9.30 -6.31
N GLY A 201 -1.60 8.92 -5.47
CA GLY A 201 -0.22 8.70 -5.87
C GLY A 201 0.82 9.10 -4.83
N TRP A 202 2.10 9.00 -5.20
CA TRP A 202 3.21 9.24 -4.28
C TRP A 202 3.43 10.74 -4.07
N GLY A 203 3.39 11.19 -2.81
CA GLY A 203 3.62 12.59 -2.44
C GLY A 203 5.09 12.95 -2.23
N GLY A 204 5.98 11.96 -2.12
CA GLY A 204 7.41 12.15 -1.86
C GLY A 204 7.94 11.32 -0.71
N HIS A 205 7.19 11.28 0.40
CA HIS A 205 7.49 10.43 1.56
C HIS A 205 6.40 9.42 1.90
N SER A 206 5.20 9.59 1.33
CA SER A 206 4.07 8.71 1.57
C SER A 206 3.15 8.67 0.36
N CYS A 207 2.32 7.63 0.26
CA CYS A 207 1.26 7.55 -0.73
C CYS A 207 0.03 8.33 -0.25
N LEU A 208 -0.54 9.13 -1.14
CA LEU A 208 -1.62 10.07 -0.83
C LEU A 208 -2.98 9.50 -1.25
N GLU A 209 -3.98 9.74 -0.43
CA GLU A 209 -5.38 9.49 -0.75
C GLU A 209 -5.94 10.60 -1.66
N HIS A 210 -7.01 10.31 -2.41
CA HIS A 210 -7.71 11.35 -3.18
C HIS A 210 -8.23 12.46 -2.26
N GLY A 211 -7.99 13.71 -2.64
CA GLY A 211 -8.34 14.87 -1.81
C GLY A 211 -7.36 15.18 -0.68
N SER A 212 -6.21 14.51 -0.62
CA SER A 212 -5.12 14.89 0.32
C SER A 212 -4.72 16.36 0.14
N PRO A 213 -4.34 17.07 1.21
CA PRO A 213 -3.95 18.47 1.11
C PRO A 213 -2.62 18.61 0.35
N ALA A 214 -2.45 19.72 -0.37
CA ALA A 214 -1.25 20.00 -1.17
C ALA A 214 0.05 19.91 -0.34
N ARG A 215 0.01 20.33 0.93
CA ARG A 215 1.17 20.26 1.85
C ARG A 215 1.72 18.86 2.10
N SER A 216 0.96 17.81 1.78
CA SER A 216 1.46 16.43 1.85
C SER A 216 2.36 16.06 0.68
N ILE A 217 2.46 16.91 -0.35
CA ILE A 217 3.38 16.74 -1.47
C ILE A 217 4.71 17.40 -1.11
N THR A 218 5.75 16.59 -0.89
CA THR A 218 7.10 17.00 -0.48
C THR A 218 8.15 16.89 -1.59
N LEU A 219 7.73 16.60 -2.82
CA LEU A 219 8.58 16.66 -4.01
C LEU A 219 8.18 17.80 -4.94
N GLU A 220 9.12 18.70 -5.25
CA GLU A 220 8.89 19.86 -6.12
C GLU A 220 8.40 19.45 -7.52
N SER A 221 8.99 18.41 -8.11
CA SER A 221 8.63 17.93 -9.46
C SER A 221 7.17 17.48 -9.54
N ILE A 222 6.67 16.86 -8.47
CA ILE A 222 5.28 16.44 -8.32
C ILE A 222 4.40 17.67 -8.05
N CYS A 223 4.81 18.57 -7.16
CA CYS A 223 4.07 19.79 -6.85
C CYS A 223 3.80 20.66 -8.08
N ARG A 224 4.79 20.84 -8.97
CA ARG A 224 4.64 21.60 -10.22
C ARG A 224 3.59 21.02 -11.17
N ASN A 225 3.27 19.73 -11.03
CA ASN A 225 2.30 19.00 -11.86
C ASN A 225 1.22 18.32 -10.99
N SER A 226 0.97 18.84 -9.78
CA SER A 226 0.13 18.23 -8.75
C SER A 226 -1.29 17.92 -9.27
N MET A 227 -1.88 18.87 -9.99
CA MET A 227 -3.20 18.71 -10.59
C MET A 227 -3.23 17.60 -11.64
N ARG A 228 -2.14 17.44 -12.41
CA ARG A 228 -2.06 16.41 -13.45
C ARG A 228 -1.80 15.02 -12.88
N PHE A 229 -0.92 14.93 -11.88
CA PHE A 229 -0.47 13.63 -11.36
C PHE A 229 -1.37 13.10 -10.25
N LEU A 230 -1.87 13.97 -9.38
CA LEU A 230 -2.58 13.58 -8.16
C LEU A 230 -4.01 14.12 -8.10
N SER A 231 -4.42 14.97 -9.06
CA SER A 231 -5.66 15.75 -8.99
C SER A 231 -5.78 16.59 -7.72
N ILE A 232 -4.65 17.05 -7.18
CA ILE A 232 -4.59 17.92 -5.99
C ILE A 232 -4.23 19.33 -6.47
N PRO A 233 -5.11 20.34 -6.26
CA PRO A 233 -4.80 21.71 -6.63
C PRO A 233 -3.75 22.32 -5.69
N SER A 234 -2.79 23.05 -6.25
CA SER A 234 -1.78 23.80 -5.49
C SER A 234 -1.44 25.13 -6.14
N ILE A 235 -1.06 26.12 -5.32
CA ILE A 235 -0.58 27.43 -5.82
C ILE A 235 0.87 27.37 -6.31
N GLY A 236 1.64 26.44 -5.76
CA GLY A 236 3.05 26.28 -6.12
C GLY A 236 3.88 25.61 -5.02
N TRP A 237 5.18 25.55 -5.26
CA TRP A 237 6.16 25.00 -4.33
C TRP A 237 6.58 26.06 -3.31
N GLY A 238 6.57 25.71 -2.02
CA GLY A 238 7.01 26.60 -0.93
C GLY A 238 8.48 26.43 -0.52
N GLY A 239 9.17 25.40 -1.03
CA GLY A 239 10.56 25.09 -0.68
C GLY A 239 10.73 23.68 -0.11
N ASN A 240 9.84 23.28 0.81
CA ASN A 240 9.83 21.94 1.41
C ASN A 240 8.55 21.14 1.12
N ALA A 241 7.46 21.84 0.80
CA ALA A 241 6.18 21.24 0.48
C ALA A 241 5.42 22.10 -0.54
N CYS A 242 4.39 21.51 -1.13
CA CYS A 242 3.47 22.21 -2.00
C CYS A 242 2.47 23.03 -1.18
N LEU A 243 2.12 24.22 -1.66
CA LEU A 243 1.21 25.15 -0.98
C LEU A 243 -0.21 25.01 -1.54
N SER A 244 -1.22 25.03 -0.66
CA SER A 244 -2.63 24.93 -1.07
C SER A 244 -3.20 26.33 -1.41
N PHE A 245 -4.35 26.37 -2.10
CA PHE A 245 -5.05 27.64 -2.35
C PHE A 245 -5.77 28.19 -1.12
N GLU A 246 -6.11 27.34 -0.14
CA GLU A 246 -7.02 27.70 0.96
C GLU A 246 -6.28 28.19 2.20
N ASP A 247 -5.10 27.63 2.50
CA ASP A 247 -4.38 27.85 3.76
C ASP A 247 -2.93 28.33 3.61
N ALA A 248 -2.46 28.58 2.38
CA ALA A 248 -1.09 29.03 2.17
C ALA A 248 -0.82 30.41 2.78
N ASN A 249 0.25 30.49 3.55
CA ASN A 249 0.74 31.71 4.15
C ASN A 249 2.25 31.86 3.91
N CYS A 250 2.80 33.05 4.18
CA CYS A 250 4.22 33.31 3.95
C CYS A 250 5.13 32.44 4.82
N HIS A 251 4.71 32.04 6.02
CA HIS A 251 5.53 31.20 6.89
C HIS A 251 5.71 29.78 6.35
N ASP A 252 4.85 29.33 5.44
CA ASP A 252 4.99 28.05 4.76
C ASP A 252 6.07 28.07 3.65
N ILE A 253 6.54 29.27 3.27
CA ILE A 253 7.61 29.43 2.28
C ILE A 253 8.96 29.33 2.97
N THR A 254 9.68 28.24 2.73
CA THR A 254 10.99 27.92 3.30
C THR A 254 12.14 28.09 2.31
N ASP A 255 11.86 28.54 1.09
CA ASP A 255 12.88 28.89 0.10
C ASP A 255 12.98 30.41 -0.09
N ARG A 256 14.20 30.95 0.01
CA ARG A 256 14.46 32.39 -0.08
C ARG A 256 14.07 32.97 -1.44
N GLN A 257 14.41 32.31 -2.54
CA GLN A 257 14.11 32.83 -3.89
C GLN A 257 12.61 32.84 -4.15
N ILE A 258 11.88 31.83 -3.63
CA ILE A 258 10.42 31.79 -3.70
C ILE A 258 9.81 32.89 -2.84
N CYS A 259 10.34 33.15 -1.64
CA CYS A 259 9.90 34.23 -0.77
C CYS A 259 10.05 35.61 -1.44
N GLU A 260 11.22 35.89 -2.03
CA GLU A 260 11.51 37.13 -2.76
C GLU A 260 10.60 37.33 -3.98
N GLN A 261 10.07 36.25 -4.54
CA GLN A 261 9.17 36.24 -5.71
C GLN A 261 7.73 35.83 -5.36
N SER A 262 7.35 35.86 -4.08
CA SER A 262 6.10 35.30 -3.58
C SER A 262 4.87 35.95 -4.20
N ALA A 263 4.88 37.27 -4.40
CA ALA A 263 3.79 38.00 -5.02
C ALA A 263 3.56 37.57 -6.48
N GLU A 264 4.63 37.43 -7.27
CA GLU A 264 4.54 37.04 -8.68
C GLU A 264 4.23 35.55 -8.85
N ARG A 265 4.87 34.69 -8.06
CA ARG A 265 4.81 33.23 -8.25
C ARG A 265 3.64 32.58 -7.54
N LEU A 266 3.27 33.08 -6.38
CA LEU A 266 2.30 32.44 -5.48
C LEU A 266 1.09 33.34 -5.21
N GLY A 267 1.12 34.63 -5.60
CA GLY A 267 0.09 35.59 -5.27
C GLY A 267 0.04 35.95 -3.78
N LEU A 268 1.14 35.74 -3.05
CA LEU A 268 1.24 36.03 -1.61
C LEU A 268 2.02 37.33 -1.37
N GLU A 269 1.47 38.24 -0.58
CA GLU A 269 2.10 39.52 -0.23
C GLU A 269 3.01 39.37 0.99
N CYS A 270 4.15 38.69 0.81
CA CYS A 270 5.13 38.54 1.88
C CYS A 270 6.05 39.77 1.98
N THR A 271 6.49 40.10 3.19
CA THR A 271 7.28 41.30 3.45
C THR A 271 8.79 41.08 3.33
N GLY A 272 9.24 39.83 3.41
CA GLY A 272 10.61 39.46 3.10
C GLY A 272 11.08 38.20 3.84
N TRP A 273 12.37 37.92 3.74
CA TRP A 273 12.96 36.69 4.26
C TRP A 273 13.36 36.83 5.73
N GLY A 274 12.92 35.88 6.56
CA GLY A 274 13.26 35.83 7.98
C GLY A 274 14.50 35.00 8.29
N GLY A 275 15.13 34.34 7.32
CA GLY A 275 16.30 33.46 7.55
C GLY A 275 16.00 31.98 7.32
N HIS A 276 14.81 31.51 7.71
CA HIS A 276 14.34 30.14 7.44
C HIS A 276 12.96 30.07 6.80
N THR A 277 12.15 31.11 6.99
CA THR A 277 10.80 31.22 6.42
C THR A 277 10.57 32.64 5.95
N CYS A 278 9.60 32.81 5.06
CA CYS A 278 9.14 34.13 4.65
C CYS A 278 8.28 34.77 5.75
N LEU A 279 8.28 36.09 5.80
CA LEU A 279 7.59 36.89 6.82
C LEU A 279 6.33 37.53 6.23
N THR A 280 5.33 37.71 7.10
CA THR A 280 4.19 38.60 6.88
C THR A 280 4.39 39.90 7.65
N HIS A 281 3.69 40.96 7.26
CA HIS A 281 3.71 42.22 8.01
C HIS A 281 3.23 42.01 9.45
N GLY A 282 3.96 42.54 10.43
CA GLY A 282 3.68 42.34 11.85
C GLY A 282 4.21 41.03 12.44
N SER A 283 4.97 40.23 11.67
CA SER A 283 5.65 39.04 12.21
C SER A 283 6.54 39.40 13.40
N PRO A 284 6.61 38.57 14.44
CA PRO A 284 7.46 38.85 15.59
C PRO A 284 8.94 38.87 15.19
N LEU A 285 9.73 39.78 15.76
CA LEU A 285 11.17 39.91 15.49
C LEU A 285 11.95 38.62 15.75
N SER A 286 11.45 37.78 16.67
CA SER A 286 12.03 36.47 16.96
C SER A 286 12.02 35.50 15.77
N MET A 287 11.24 35.76 14.72
CA MET A 287 11.23 34.98 13.48
C MET A 287 12.36 35.38 12.51
N ILE A 288 13.02 36.52 12.74
CA ILE A 288 14.20 36.90 11.97
C ILE A 288 15.42 36.18 12.58
N THR A 289 15.85 35.10 11.95
CA THR A 289 17.00 34.27 12.29
C THR A 289 18.22 34.51 11.39
N ASP A 290 18.15 35.46 10.45
CA ASP A 290 19.31 35.95 9.70
C ASP A 290 19.80 37.29 10.30
N PRO A 291 21.06 37.39 10.74
CA PRO A 291 21.60 38.63 11.30
C PRO A 291 21.58 39.80 10.31
N ALA A 292 21.76 39.56 9.01
CA ALA A 292 21.76 40.62 8.00
C ALA A 292 20.35 41.22 7.83
N GLU A 293 19.31 40.40 7.98
CA GLU A 293 17.92 40.84 7.87
C GLU A 293 17.45 41.57 9.14
N CYS A 294 18.08 41.32 10.28
CA CYS A 294 17.73 41.96 11.56
C CYS A 294 17.90 43.49 11.53
N GLU A 295 18.91 43.99 10.80
CA GLU A 295 19.12 45.43 10.60
C GLU A 295 17.97 46.09 9.82
N ASN A 296 17.26 45.32 8.98
CA ASN A 296 16.11 45.75 8.19
C ASN A 296 14.76 45.39 8.81
N SER A 297 14.75 44.98 10.10
CA SER A 297 13.57 44.52 10.83
C SER A 297 12.35 45.45 10.73
N LEU A 298 12.55 46.77 10.76
CA LEU A 298 11.47 47.75 10.66
C LEU A 298 10.75 47.68 9.32
N ALA A 299 11.49 47.48 8.22
CA ALA A 299 10.90 47.34 6.88
C ALA A 299 10.21 45.98 6.72
N LEU A 300 10.80 44.91 7.27
CA LEU A 300 10.30 43.54 7.14
C LEU A 300 9.05 43.28 8.00
N THR A 301 9.00 43.82 9.21
CA THR A 301 7.96 43.46 10.21
C THR A 301 7.13 44.64 10.70
N GLY A 302 7.58 45.88 10.46
CA GLY A 302 6.99 47.07 11.08
C GLY A 302 7.46 47.30 12.53
N ALA A 303 8.32 46.44 13.07
CA ALA A 303 8.89 46.58 14.41
C ALA A 303 10.39 46.86 14.34
N GLN A 304 10.87 47.79 15.17
CA GLN A 304 12.30 48.09 15.27
C GLN A 304 12.97 47.11 16.23
N SER A 305 14.02 46.43 15.76
CA SER A 305 14.86 45.57 16.59
C SER A 305 15.79 46.38 17.51
N VAL A 306 16.08 45.81 18.68
CA VAL A 306 17.16 46.25 19.58
C VAL A 306 18.53 45.79 19.07
N GLY A 307 18.56 44.73 18.26
CA GLY A 307 19.76 44.19 17.62
C GLY A 307 19.74 42.67 17.54
N TRP A 308 20.87 42.08 17.15
CA TRP A 308 21.02 40.64 17.02
C TRP A 308 21.32 39.97 18.37
N GLY A 309 20.49 39.01 18.77
CA GLY A 309 20.65 38.27 20.04
C GLY A 309 21.58 37.07 19.96
N GLY A 310 22.09 36.73 18.77
CA GLY A 310 22.99 35.60 18.53
C GLY A 310 22.35 34.47 17.72
N SER A 311 21.05 34.27 17.85
CA SER A 311 20.27 33.28 17.08
C SER A 311 19.03 33.87 16.41
N ARG A 312 18.56 35.03 16.89
CA ARG A 312 17.42 35.76 16.35
C ARG A 312 17.53 37.24 16.65
N CYS A 313 16.72 38.02 15.95
CA CYS A 313 16.57 39.45 16.14
C CYS A 313 15.76 39.74 17.41
N LEU A 314 16.18 40.75 18.19
CA LEU A 314 15.61 41.03 19.51
C LEU A 314 14.55 42.12 19.51
N GLY A 315 13.42 41.82 20.17
CA GLY A 315 12.41 42.81 20.51
C GLY A 315 12.79 43.69 21.69
N ALA A 316 12.14 44.85 21.81
CA ALA A 316 12.34 45.81 22.91
C ALA A 316 12.00 45.23 24.30
N ASP A 317 11.13 44.21 24.34
CA ASP A 317 10.60 43.56 25.54
C ASP A 317 11.35 42.28 25.95
N GLU A 318 12.22 41.73 25.10
CA GLU A 318 12.92 40.47 25.40
C GLU A 318 14.07 40.63 26.41
N GLY A 319 14.68 41.82 26.46
CA GLY A 319 15.79 42.14 27.34
C GLY A 319 16.97 41.16 27.24
N CYS A 320 17.65 40.92 28.35
CA CYS A 320 18.83 40.05 28.39
C CYS A 320 18.51 38.57 28.10
N LYS A 321 17.31 38.10 28.43
CA LYS A 321 16.93 36.69 28.26
C LYS A 321 16.88 36.24 26.80
N GLY A 322 16.68 37.17 25.87
CA GLY A 322 16.72 36.87 24.44
C GLY A 322 18.12 36.60 23.88
N ILE A 323 19.19 36.94 24.63
CA ILE A 323 20.56 36.80 24.15
C ILE A 323 21.04 35.35 24.27
N ALA A 324 21.28 34.70 23.13
CA ALA A 324 21.74 33.33 23.03
C ALA A 324 23.27 33.19 22.85
N SER A 325 23.99 34.30 22.64
CA SER A 325 25.45 34.30 22.49
C SER A 325 26.15 34.86 23.71
N LYS A 326 27.11 34.10 24.26
CA LYS A 326 27.97 34.54 25.37
C LYS A 326 28.67 35.87 25.05
N HIS A 327 29.24 35.99 23.85
CA HIS A 327 29.92 37.21 23.42
C HIS A 327 28.97 38.41 23.43
N ILE A 328 27.77 38.25 22.85
CA ILE A 328 26.78 39.33 22.81
C ILE A 328 26.32 39.70 24.23
N CYS A 329 26.20 38.74 25.14
CA CYS A 329 25.85 38.99 26.53
C CYS A 329 26.93 39.82 27.25
N GLU A 330 28.20 39.41 27.11
CA GLU A 330 29.35 40.11 27.72
C GLU A 330 29.50 41.54 27.20
N PHE A 331 29.10 41.81 25.95
CA PHE A 331 29.14 43.13 25.32
C PHE A 331 27.75 43.77 25.11
N SER A 332 26.74 43.33 25.86
CA SER A 332 25.34 43.71 25.68
C SER A 332 25.09 45.21 25.82
N ALA A 333 25.81 45.88 26.72
CA ALA A 333 25.70 47.32 26.92
C ALA A 333 26.17 48.12 25.70
N SER A 334 27.27 47.69 25.05
CA SER A 334 27.80 48.37 23.87
C SER A 334 27.10 47.98 22.57
N LEU A 335 26.66 46.72 22.45
CA LEU A 335 26.08 46.20 21.21
C LEU A 335 24.57 46.44 21.13
N LEU A 336 23.86 46.34 22.25
CA LEU A 336 22.39 46.33 22.31
C LEU A 336 21.82 47.41 23.24
N GLY A 337 22.66 48.15 23.96
CA GLY A 337 22.21 49.10 24.98
C GLY A 337 21.55 48.44 26.20
N LEU A 338 21.73 47.12 26.39
CA LEU A 338 21.13 46.35 27.47
C LEU A 338 22.10 46.19 28.64
N THR A 339 21.60 46.20 29.88
CA THR A 339 22.42 46.02 31.09
C THR A 339 22.22 44.63 31.69
N CYS A 340 23.03 43.67 31.23
CA CYS A 340 22.97 42.28 31.67
C CYS A 340 23.99 41.97 32.77
N SER A 341 23.69 41.00 33.64
CA SER A 341 24.56 40.57 34.75
C SER A 341 25.72 39.67 34.33
N GLY A 342 25.70 39.17 33.10
CA GLY A 342 26.71 38.26 32.54
C GLY A 342 26.12 36.92 32.11
N TRP A 343 27.00 36.06 31.59
CA TRP A 343 26.62 34.78 31.02
C TRP A 343 26.74 33.65 32.04
N HIS A 344 25.69 32.84 32.16
CA HIS A 344 25.69 31.59 32.90
C HIS A 344 25.67 30.40 31.94
N SER A 345 26.47 29.36 32.20
CA SER A 345 26.63 28.21 31.29
C SER A 345 25.32 27.45 31.00
N THR A 346 24.38 27.43 31.95
CA THR A 346 23.10 26.73 31.82
C THR A 346 21.91 27.67 31.56
N LEU A 347 21.98 28.90 32.05
CA LEU A 347 20.82 29.82 32.04
C LEU A 347 20.93 30.88 30.94
N GLY A 348 22.05 30.96 30.24
CA GLY A 348 22.31 31.97 29.24
C GLY A 348 22.58 33.35 29.86
N CYS A 349 22.15 34.40 29.19
CA CYS A 349 22.41 35.77 29.62
C CYS A 349 21.42 36.21 30.71
N LEU A 350 21.94 36.58 31.88
CA LEU A 350 21.13 36.92 33.04
C LEU A 350 20.77 38.41 33.08
N GLU A 351 19.54 38.72 33.49
CA GLU A 351 19.14 40.08 33.85
C GLU A 351 19.82 40.53 35.14
N LYS A 352 20.08 41.83 35.25
CA LYS A 352 20.78 42.41 36.40
C LYS A 352 20.12 42.07 37.75
N ASN A 353 18.79 42.06 37.78
CA ASN A 353 17.99 41.91 38.99
C ASN A 353 17.91 40.47 39.55
N LEU A 354 18.45 39.47 38.83
CA LEU A 354 18.39 38.06 39.25
C LEU A 354 19.60 37.61 40.07
N VAL A 355 20.71 38.36 40.05
CA VAL A 355 21.95 37.98 40.76
C VAL A 355 21.94 38.44 42.22
N ASP A 356 21.11 39.42 42.56
CA ASP A 356 21.00 39.98 43.92
C ASP A 356 20.00 39.22 44.83
N ARG A 357 19.47 38.07 44.39
CA ARG A 357 18.55 37.21 45.16
C ARG A 357 19.10 35.81 45.37
#